data_AF-A0A6A5KDJ1-F1
#
_entry.id   AF-A0A6A5KDJ1-F1
#
_cell.length_a   1.000
_cell.length_b   1.000
_cell.length_c   1.000
_cell.angle_alpha   90.00
_cell.angle_beta   90.00
_cell.angle_gamma   90.00
#
_symmetry.space_group_name_H-M   'P 1'
#
loop_
_entity.id
_entity.type
_entity.pdbx_description
1 polymer ?
#
loop_
_entity_poly.entity_id
_entity_poly.type
_entity_poly.pdbx_seq_one_letter_code
_entity_poly.pdbx_strand_id
1 'polypeptide(L)'
;MSDFSVLPPLPASVTKMEADAANDFYPEEYIIEHILRLSSYLIDISDKTMLFGKSDCDPYSASLYTLYERLQNKQMGPIRLPPAFLNKERLHERIYVRSDKDAAHRPLADYEDLYYALGARMQEMHQLLNLRIHSGFNMKSDAVCEGGPTIGAFYRSMVQYWHVLNDPSSAKTLDDAIREAKVDAMRNEIARQLEQDFLTQEKARYHFAELEDPIVYGDILGLKFIRDWSPPMIGAVLNQKYCAMLRLEKEEADMTARQERREVNMR
;
A
#
# COMPACT_ATOMS: atom_id res chain seq x y z
N MET A 1 -12.51 22.51 34.56
CA MET A 1 -11.11 22.09 34.81
C MET A 1 -10.92 20.71 34.20
N SER A 2 -9.83 20.57 33.43
CA SER A 2 -9.28 19.37 32.78
C SER A 2 -10.19 18.54 31.86
N ASP A 3 -10.50 19.09 30.68
CA ASP A 3 -10.88 18.28 29.50
C ASP A 3 -9.65 17.97 28.60
N PHE A 4 -8.45 18.04 29.19
CA PHE A 4 -7.17 17.62 28.59
C PHE A 4 -7.07 16.09 28.52
N SER A 5 -8.13 15.41 28.10
CA SER A 5 -8.04 13.98 27.83
C SER A 5 -7.34 13.82 26.49
N VAL A 6 -6.18 13.17 26.47
CA VAL A 6 -5.50 12.75 25.23
C VAL A 6 -6.45 11.83 24.44
N LEU A 7 -6.29 11.68 23.11
CA LEU A 7 -7.03 10.66 22.37
C LEU A 7 -6.52 9.29 22.84
N PRO A 8 -7.40 8.30 23.09
CA PRO A 8 -6.97 6.97 23.47
C PRO A 8 -5.99 6.39 22.43
N PRO A 9 -5.07 5.50 22.83
CA PRO A 9 -4.18 4.84 21.89
C PRO A 9 -4.99 4.06 20.84
N LEU A 10 -4.44 3.93 19.64
CA LEU A 10 -4.99 2.98 18.67
C LEU A 10 -4.85 1.55 19.23
N PRO A 11 -5.81 0.65 18.96
CA PRO A 11 -5.67 -0.76 19.28
C PRO A 11 -4.38 -1.35 18.70
N ALA A 12 -3.78 -2.32 19.39
CA ALA A 12 -2.60 -3.03 18.91
C ALA A 12 -2.87 -3.67 17.53
N SER A 13 -1.86 -3.71 16.66
CA SER A 13 -2.06 -4.33 15.36
C SER A 13 -2.19 -5.85 15.48
N VAL A 14 -2.91 -6.43 14.54
CA VAL A 14 -3.05 -7.88 14.38
C VAL A 14 -1.70 -8.51 14.09
N THR A 15 -1.41 -9.58 14.80
CA THR A 15 -0.19 -10.36 14.64
C THR A 15 -0.38 -11.48 13.61
N LYS A 16 0.74 -12.00 13.08
CA LYS A 16 0.70 -13.18 12.20
C LYS A 16 -0.02 -14.36 12.86
N MET A 17 0.27 -14.61 14.14
CA MET A 17 -0.34 -15.71 14.90
C MET A 17 -1.86 -15.58 15.00
N GLU A 18 -2.39 -14.37 15.21
CA GLU A 18 -3.83 -14.14 15.26
C GLU A 18 -4.49 -14.34 13.90
N ALA A 19 -3.87 -13.85 12.82
CA ALA A 19 -4.35 -14.07 11.46
C ALA A 19 -4.34 -15.56 11.07
N ASP A 20 -3.25 -16.28 11.39
CA ASP A 20 -3.13 -17.72 11.15
C ASP A 20 -4.19 -18.52 11.93
N ALA A 21 -4.55 -18.06 13.14
CA ALA A 21 -5.57 -18.68 13.99
C ALA A 21 -7.01 -18.33 13.63
N ALA A 22 -7.24 -17.35 12.74
CA ALA A 22 -8.59 -16.97 12.33
C ALA A 22 -9.23 -18.08 11.48
N ASN A 23 -10.48 -18.44 11.80
CA ASN A 23 -11.21 -19.49 11.09
C ASN A 23 -12.03 -18.96 9.91
N ASP A 24 -12.31 -17.66 9.91
CA ASP A 24 -13.16 -17.00 8.93
C ASP A 24 -12.35 -16.12 7.98
N PHE A 25 -12.96 -15.77 6.86
CA PHE A 25 -12.43 -14.88 5.85
C PHE A 25 -13.46 -13.79 5.57
N TYR A 26 -12.98 -12.57 5.30
CA TYR A 26 -13.84 -11.54 4.73
C TYR A 26 -13.81 -11.62 3.20
N PRO A 27 -14.88 -11.21 2.50
CA PRO A 27 -14.82 -11.01 1.06
C PRO A 27 -13.72 -10.01 0.69
N GLU A 28 -12.98 -10.27 -0.40
CA GLU A 28 -11.92 -9.38 -0.87
C GLU A 28 -12.47 -7.98 -1.16
N GLU A 29 -13.64 -7.89 -1.78
CA GLU A 29 -14.29 -6.63 -2.16
C GLU A 29 -14.59 -5.76 -0.95
N TYR A 30 -14.95 -6.38 0.17
CA TYR A 30 -15.20 -5.67 1.42
C TYR A 30 -13.92 -4.99 1.94
N ILE A 31 -12.78 -5.68 1.88
CA ILE A 31 -11.49 -5.13 2.31
C ILE A 31 -11.04 -4.03 1.35
N ILE A 32 -11.16 -4.26 0.03
CA ILE A 32 -10.83 -3.29 -1.01
C ILE A 32 -11.62 -1.99 -0.83
N GLU A 33 -12.94 -2.09 -0.61
CA GLU A 33 -13.80 -0.94 -0.37
C GLU A 33 -13.30 -0.11 0.82
N HIS A 34 -12.99 -0.77 1.94
CA HIS A 34 -12.52 -0.10 3.15
C HIS A 34 -11.15 0.57 2.97
N ILE A 35 -10.22 -0.08 2.27
CA ILE A 35 -8.91 0.50 1.94
C ILE A 35 -9.12 1.75 1.08
N LEU A 36 -9.82 1.64 -0.05
CA LEU A 36 -10.02 2.74 -0.99
C LEU A 36 -10.75 3.92 -0.34
N ARG A 37 -11.85 3.64 0.37
CA ARG A 37 -12.66 4.67 1.02
C ARG A 37 -11.87 5.41 2.09
N LEU A 38 -11.11 4.70 2.92
CA LEU A 38 -10.30 5.34 3.94
C LEU A 38 -9.12 6.10 3.32
N SER A 39 -8.44 5.55 2.32
CA SER A 39 -7.35 6.26 1.62
C SER A 39 -7.85 7.59 1.05
N SER A 40 -8.95 7.59 0.32
CA SER A 40 -9.56 8.81 -0.21
C SER A 40 -9.94 9.78 0.90
N TYR A 41 -10.55 9.29 1.98
CA TYR A 41 -10.95 10.12 3.11
C TYR A 41 -9.77 10.80 3.82
N LEU A 42 -8.69 10.06 4.10
CA LEU A 42 -7.52 10.63 4.77
C LEU A 42 -6.73 11.60 3.87
N ILE A 43 -6.70 11.34 2.56
CA ILE A 43 -6.14 12.27 1.57
C ILE A 43 -6.95 13.57 1.56
N ASP A 44 -8.26 13.50 1.38
CA ASP A 44 -9.15 14.67 1.35
C ASP A 44 -9.06 15.52 2.62
N ILE A 45 -9.02 14.85 3.78
CA ILE A 45 -8.83 15.54 5.06
C ILE A 45 -7.45 16.22 5.13
N SER A 46 -6.38 15.56 4.66
CA SER A 46 -5.03 16.12 4.66
C SER A 46 -4.93 17.36 3.77
N ASP A 47 -5.59 17.34 2.61
CA ASP A 47 -5.54 18.45 1.66
C ASP A 47 -6.32 19.68 2.15
N LYS A 48 -7.32 19.47 3.02
CA LYS A 48 -8.16 20.52 3.59
C LYS A 48 -7.66 21.08 4.93
N THR A 49 -6.51 20.63 5.44
CA THR A 49 -6.03 21.05 6.76
C THR A 49 -4.52 21.18 6.86
N MET A 50 -4.07 22.14 7.67
CA MET A 50 -2.67 22.26 8.07
C MET A 50 -2.39 21.52 9.39
N LEU A 51 -3.37 20.77 9.92
CA LEU A 51 -3.20 20.02 11.17
C LEU A 51 -2.10 18.97 11.08
N PHE A 52 -1.83 18.45 9.88
CA PHE A 52 -0.90 17.36 9.63
C PHE A 52 0.38 17.80 8.89
N GLY A 53 0.68 19.10 8.90
CA GLY A 53 1.76 19.68 8.11
C GLY A 53 1.38 19.89 6.65
N LYS A 54 2.35 20.26 5.82
CA LYS A 54 2.13 20.37 4.38
C LYS A 54 2.04 18.97 3.78
N SER A 55 1.05 18.76 2.92
CA SER A 55 0.99 17.58 2.06
C SER A 55 2.17 17.65 1.09
N ASP A 56 3.24 16.90 1.37
CA ASP A 56 4.41 16.83 0.48
C ASP A 56 4.09 15.80 -0.60
N CYS A 57 3.49 16.25 -1.69
CA CYS A 57 3.08 15.41 -2.81
C CYS A 57 4.24 15.21 -3.78
N ASP A 58 5.33 14.57 -3.32
CA ASP A 58 6.36 14.08 -4.25
C ASP A 58 5.82 12.83 -4.99
N PRO A 59 5.52 12.92 -6.31
CA PRO A 59 5.00 11.79 -7.06
C PRO A 59 6.03 10.66 -7.20
N TYR A 60 7.29 10.89 -6.82
CA TYR A 60 8.37 9.92 -6.84
C TYR A 60 8.72 9.38 -5.44
N SER A 61 7.85 9.60 -4.46
CA SER A 61 7.89 8.99 -3.12
C SER A 61 6.69 8.06 -2.92
N ALA A 62 6.87 6.93 -2.25
CA ALA A 62 5.83 5.93 -2.00
C ALA A 62 4.91 6.34 -0.83
N SER A 63 4.26 7.50 -0.95
CA SER A 63 3.30 8.02 0.01
C SER A 63 1.90 7.42 -0.18
N LEU A 64 1.01 7.58 0.82
CA LEU A 64 -0.41 7.19 0.68
C LEU A 64 -1.05 7.82 -0.57
N TYR A 65 -0.82 9.11 -0.77
CA TYR A 65 -1.32 9.86 -1.92
C TYR A 65 -0.81 9.27 -3.23
N THR A 66 0.51 9.10 -3.35
CA THR A 66 1.14 8.58 -4.56
C THR A 66 0.65 7.18 -4.89
N LEU A 67 0.59 6.28 -3.91
CA LEU A 67 0.13 4.90 -4.13
C LEU A 67 -1.36 4.84 -4.50
N TYR A 68 -2.18 5.70 -3.89
CA TYR A 68 -3.60 5.82 -4.24
C TYR A 68 -3.78 6.35 -5.66
N GLU A 69 -3.11 7.43 -6.04
CA GLU A 69 -3.16 7.97 -7.41
C GLU A 69 -2.68 6.95 -8.44
N ARG A 70 -1.62 6.20 -8.14
CA ARG A 70 -1.13 5.12 -9.02
C ARG A 70 -2.22 4.08 -9.29
N LEU A 71 -2.93 3.64 -8.26
CA LEU A 71 -4.04 2.69 -8.39
C LEU A 71 -5.17 3.27 -9.24
N GLN A 72 -5.54 4.54 -9.03
CA GLN A 72 -6.56 5.23 -9.83
C GLN A 72 -6.16 5.40 -11.30
N ASN A 73 -4.89 5.73 -11.56
CA ASN A 73 -4.31 5.92 -12.89
C ASN A 73 -3.92 4.60 -13.59
N LYS A 74 -4.47 3.50 -13.07
CA LYS A 74 -4.26 2.14 -13.53
C LYS A 74 -2.82 1.63 -13.52
N GLN A 75 -1.90 2.32 -12.86
CA GLN A 75 -0.50 1.95 -12.79
C GLN A 75 -0.32 0.69 -11.94
N MET A 76 0.71 -0.08 -12.24
CA MET A 76 1.05 -1.28 -11.49
C MET A 76 2.09 -0.96 -10.41
N GLY A 77 2.02 -1.68 -9.29
CA GLY A 77 3.10 -1.69 -8.30
C GLY A 77 4.32 -2.49 -8.76
N PRO A 78 5.40 -2.53 -7.97
CA PRO A 78 6.60 -3.32 -8.26
C PRO A 78 6.31 -4.79 -8.54
N ILE A 79 7.21 -5.45 -9.27
CA ILE A 79 7.07 -6.87 -9.65
C ILE A 79 7.11 -7.74 -8.38
N ARG A 80 6.20 -8.71 -8.28
CA ARG A 80 6.06 -9.63 -7.13
C ARG A 80 7.03 -10.82 -7.14
N LEU A 81 7.94 -10.86 -8.11
CA LEU A 81 8.90 -11.94 -8.25
C LEU A 81 10.01 -11.83 -7.20
N PRO A 82 10.63 -12.97 -6.82
CA PRO A 82 11.83 -12.96 -6.01
C PRO A 82 12.94 -12.06 -6.62
N PRO A 83 13.79 -11.43 -5.79
CA PRO A 83 14.84 -10.51 -6.26
C PRO A 83 15.77 -11.10 -7.33
N ALA A 84 15.99 -12.42 -7.31
CA ALA A 84 16.81 -13.13 -8.29
C ALA A 84 16.29 -13.01 -9.74
N PHE A 85 14.99 -12.73 -9.91
CA PHE A 85 14.35 -12.55 -11.22
C PHE A 85 14.19 -11.08 -11.62
N LEU A 86 14.67 -10.12 -10.82
CA LEU A 86 14.56 -8.70 -11.11
C LEU A 86 15.82 -8.22 -11.84
N ASN A 87 15.65 -7.74 -13.07
CA ASN A 87 16.69 -7.09 -13.86
C ASN A 87 16.20 -5.71 -14.35
N LYS A 88 17.11 -4.95 -14.95
CA LYS A 88 16.81 -3.59 -15.40
C LYS A 88 15.76 -3.58 -16.52
N GLU A 89 15.82 -4.52 -17.46
CA GLU A 89 14.84 -4.60 -18.55
C GLU A 89 13.42 -4.79 -18.02
N ARG A 90 13.22 -5.70 -17.06
CA ARG A 90 11.91 -5.96 -16.44
C ARG A 90 11.38 -4.78 -15.66
N LEU A 91 12.24 -4.08 -14.93
CA LEU A 91 11.86 -2.86 -14.22
C LEU A 91 11.39 -1.79 -15.22
N HIS A 92 12.09 -1.67 -16.34
CA HIS A 92 11.71 -0.75 -17.42
C HIS A 92 10.42 -1.17 -18.13
N GLU A 93 10.20 -2.45 -18.40
CA GLU A 93 8.91 -2.92 -18.94
C GLU A 93 7.76 -2.64 -17.97
N ARG A 94 7.99 -2.83 -16.66
CA ARG A 94 6.97 -2.71 -15.63
C ARG A 94 6.34 -1.32 -15.53
N ILE A 95 7.11 -0.25 -15.69
CA ILE A 95 6.62 1.13 -15.54
C ILE A 95 5.59 1.51 -16.63
N TYR A 96 5.59 0.82 -17.76
CA TYR A 96 4.61 1.00 -18.84
C TYR A 96 3.38 0.10 -18.72
N VAL A 97 3.44 -0.96 -17.90
CA VAL A 97 2.29 -1.84 -17.71
C VAL A 97 1.18 -1.08 -16.98
N ARG A 98 -0.03 -1.19 -17.52
CA ARG A 98 -1.27 -0.72 -16.91
C ARG A 98 -2.19 -1.91 -16.74
N SER A 99 -2.93 -1.95 -15.64
CA SER A 99 -4.00 -2.94 -15.51
C SER A 99 -5.22 -2.48 -16.31
N ASP A 100 -5.92 -3.45 -16.87
CA ASP A 100 -7.17 -3.32 -17.59
C ASP A 100 -8.35 -2.95 -16.68
N LYS A 101 -8.27 -3.33 -15.40
CA LYS A 101 -9.29 -3.09 -14.38
C LYS A 101 -9.13 -1.75 -13.68
N ASP A 102 -10.27 -1.12 -13.42
CA ASP A 102 -10.37 0.02 -12.49
C ASP A 102 -10.06 -0.42 -11.07
N ALA A 103 -9.63 0.53 -10.22
CA ALA A 103 -9.17 0.25 -8.86
C ALA A 103 -10.10 -0.75 -8.14
N ALA A 104 -11.38 -0.41 -7.96
CA ALA A 104 -12.35 -1.22 -7.20
C ALA A 104 -12.49 -2.70 -7.63
N HIS A 105 -12.04 -3.07 -8.84
CA HIS A 105 -12.14 -4.44 -9.37
C HIS A 105 -10.79 -5.16 -9.48
N ARG A 106 -9.71 -4.54 -8.99
CA ARG A 106 -8.37 -5.16 -8.96
C ARG A 106 -8.30 -6.24 -7.87
N PRO A 107 -7.46 -7.28 -8.05
CA PRO A 107 -7.22 -8.28 -7.01
C PRO A 107 -6.76 -7.65 -5.69
N LEU A 108 -7.15 -8.21 -4.55
CA LEU A 108 -6.79 -7.67 -3.24
C LEU A 108 -5.28 -7.51 -3.04
N ALA A 109 -4.47 -8.40 -3.62
CA ALA A 109 -3.01 -8.32 -3.56
C ALA A 109 -2.41 -7.01 -4.13
N ASP A 110 -3.10 -6.31 -5.03
CA ASP A 110 -2.69 -5.00 -5.56
C ASP A 110 -2.77 -3.88 -4.51
N TYR A 111 -3.44 -4.14 -3.39
CA TYR A 111 -3.65 -3.18 -2.30
C TYR A 111 -2.64 -3.31 -1.16
N GLU A 112 -1.72 -4.28 -1.19
CA GLU A 112 -0.72 -4.51 -0.13
C GLU A 112 0.00 -3.21 0.29
N ASP A 113 0.57 -2.49 -0.67
CA ASP A 113 1.37 -1.30 -0.38
C ASP A 113 0.51 -0.15 0.12
N LEU A 114 -0.69 0.00 -0.44
CA LEU A 114 -1.66 1.01 -0.01
C LEU A 114 -2.13 0.72 1.42
N TYR A 115 -2.35 -0.55 1.77
CA TYR A 115 -2.70 -0.99 3.12
C TYR A 115 -1.62 -0.59 4.14
N TYR A 116 -0.33 -0.79 3.85
CA TYR A 116 0.75 -0.35 4.73
C TYR A 116 0.82 1.17 4.85
N ALA A 117 0.75 1.89 3.72
CA ALA A 117 0.79 3.35 3.71
C ALA A 117 -0.39 3.97 4.48
N LEU A 118 -1.56 3.34 4.38
CA LEU A 118 -2.77 3.72 5.09
C LEU A 118 -2.60 3.55 6.60
N GLY A 119 -2.09 2.41 7.05
CA GLY A 119 -1.80 2.15 8.46
C GLY A 119 -0.80 3.17 9.04
N ALA A 120 0.29 3.43 8.32
CA ALA A 120 1.29 4.43 8.71
C ALA A 120 0.69 5.84 8.81
N ARG A 121 -0.15 6.23 7.84
CA ARG A 121 -0.80 7.54 7.84
C ARG A 121 -1.78 7.72 8.99
N MET A 122 -2.57 6.69 9.31
CA MET A 122 -3.48 6.73 10.46
C MET A 122 -2.73 6.94 11.78
N GLN A 123 -1.61 6.23 11.97
CA GLN A 123 -0.75 6.37 13.15
C GLN A 123 -0.12 7.76 13.22
N GLU A 124 0.42 8.27 12.12
CA GLU A 124 1.00 9.61 12.05
C GLU A 124 -0.04 10.69 12.39
N MET A 125 -1.22 10.64 11.78
CA MET A 125 -2.31 11.57 12.08
C MET A 125 -2.74 11.50 13.55
N HIS A 126 -2.85 10.30 14.12
CA HIS A 126 -3.16 10.11 15.54
C HIS A 126 -2.09 10.74 16.45
N GLN A 127 -0.81 10.50 16.17
CA GLN A 127 0.31 11.07 16.92
C GLN A 127 0.31 12.61 16.86
N LEU A 128 0.10 13.19 15.69
CA LEU A 128 0.05 14.64 15.50
C LEU A 128 -1.15 15.28 16.21
N LEU A 129 -2.33 14.67 16.14
CA LEU A 129 -3.51 15.17 16.89
C LEU A 129 -3.27 15.10 18.39
N ASN A 130 -2.70 14.01 18.88
CA ASN A 130 -2.37 13.87 20.29
C ASN A 130 -1.35 14.90 20.76
N LEU A 131 -0.31 15.16 19.98
CA LEU A 131 0.67 16.20 20.29
C LEU A 131 0.00 17.57 20.41
N ARG A 132 -0.86 17.94 19.45
CA ARG A 132 -1.55 19.23 19.44
C ARG A 132 -2.52 19.38 20.61
N ILE A 133 -3.28 18.34 20.94
CA ILE A 133 -4.17 18.32 22.11
C ILE A 133 -3.37 18.44 23.40
N HIS A 134 -2.29 17.66 23.52
CA HIS A 134 -1.46 17.66 24.71
C HIS A 134 -0.77 19.01 24.96
N SER A 135 -0.32 19.67 23.89
CA SER A 135 0.24 21.02 23.97
C SER A 135 -0.80 22.14 24.13
N GLY A 136 -2.10 21.82 24.14
CA GLY A 136 -3.19 22.79 24.27
C GLY A 136 -3.45 23.65 23.03
N PHE A 137 -2.86 23.31 21.87
CA PHE A 137 -3.13 24.00 20.61
C PHE A 137 -4.52 23.68 20.06
N ASN A 138 -5.08 22.52 20.42
CA ASN A 138 -6.37 22.06 19.97
C ASN A 138 -7.14 21.34 21.10
N MET A 139 -8.46 21.34 21.00
CA MET A 139 -9.37 20.53 21.81
C MET A 139 -10.05 19.46 20.96
N LYS A 140 -10.57 18.40 21.58
CA LYS A 140 -11.32 17.34 20.86
C LYS A 140 -12.55 17.86 20.11
N SER A 141 -13.12 18.96 20.59
CA SER A 141 -14.26 19.65 20.00
C SER A 141 -13.91 20.48 18.77
N ASP A 142 -12.63 20.77 18.54
CA ASP A 142 -12.20 21.59 17.40
C ASP A 142 -12.40 20.81 16.11
N ALA A 143 -12.73 21.53 15.03
CA ALA A 143 -12.85 20.94 13.70
C ALA A 143 -11.47 20.59 13.13
N VAL A 144 -11.39 19.48 12.39
CA VAL A 144 -10.16 19.06 11.69
C VAL A 144 -9.87 19.97 10.49
N CYS A 145 -10.93 20.36 9.77
CA CYS A 145 -10.91 21.30 8.66
C CYS A 145 -12.23 22.08 8.66
N GLU A 146 -12.29 23.18 7.89
CA GLU A 146 -13.50 24.00 7.78
C GLU A 146 -14.67 23.16 7.23
N GLY A 147 -15.80 23.16 7.96
CA GLY A 147 -16.96 22.31 7.64
C GLY A 147 -16.77 20.80 7.85
N GLY A 148 -15.61 20.39 8.38
CA GLY A 148 -15.25 18.99 8.60
C GLY A 148 -15.67 18.43 9.97
N PRO A 149 -15.31 17.17 10.27
CA PRO A 149 -15.57 16.56 11.56
C PRO A 149 -14.76 17.23 12.67
N THR A 150 -15.23 17.11 13.91
CA THR A 150 -14.42 17.42 15.09
C THR A 150 -13.25 16.42 15.21
N ILE A 151 -12.15 16.79 15.85
CA ILE A 151 -11.01 15.90 16.09
C ILE A 151 -11.46 14.61 16.79
N GLY A 152 -12.37 14.70 17.76
CA GLY A 152 -12.95 13.54 18.42
C GLY A 152 -13.78 12.65 17.49
N ALA A 153 -14.58 13.23 16.58
CA ALA A 153 -15.36 12.46 15.60
C ALA A 153 -14.48 11.82 14.52
N PHE A 154 -13.46 12.54 14.06
CA PHE A 154 -12.45 12.04 13.14
C PHE A 154 -11.69 10.84 13.73
N TYR A 155 -11.23 10.96 14.97
CA TYR A 155 -10.58 9.86 15.69
C TYR A 155 -11.48 8.62 15.79
N ARG A 156 -12.76 8.78 16.16
CA ARG A 156 -13.70 7.65 16.21
C ARG A 156 -13.84 6.96 14.85
N SER A 157 -13.91 7.74 13.77
CA SER A 157 -13.98 7.20 12.41
C SER A 157 -12.71 6.42 12.07
N MET A 158 -11.52 6.98 12.36
CA MET A 158 -10.25 6.26 12.17
C MET A 158 -10.21 4.95 12.96
N VAL A 159 -10.67 4.93 14.21
CA VAL A 159 -10.71 3.71 15.03
C VAL A 159 -11.64 2.65 14.42
N GLN A 160 -12.79 3.03 13.87
CA GLN A 160 -13.70 2.09 13.20
C GLN A 160 -13.02 1.41 12.01
N TYR A 161 -12.37 2.19 11.14
CA TYR A 161 -11.60 1.63 10.03
C TYR A 161 -10.39 0.81 10.51
N TRP A 162 -9.74 1.24 11.58
CA TRP A 162 -8.64 0.49 12.18
C TRP A 162 -9.12 -0.90 12.58
N HIS A 163 -10.26 -1.02 13.26
CA HIS A 163 -10.82 -2.31 13.64
C HIS A 163 -11.09 -3.23 12.43
N VAL A 164 -11.70 -2.70 11.36
CA VAL A 164 -11.98 -3.52 10.16
C VAL A 164 -10.69 -4.02 9.52
N LEU A 165 -9.72 -3.12 9.32
CA LEU A 165 -8.46 -3.46 8.67
C LEU A 165 -7.52 -4.28 9.59
N ASN A 166 -7.79 -4.33 10.88
CA ASN A 166 -7.00 -5.03 11.89
C ASN A 166 -7.72 -6.24 12.47
N ASP A 167 -8.81 -6.66 11.84
CA ASP A 167 -9.47 -7.92 12.17
C ASP A 167 -8.60 -9.09 11.69
N PRO A 168 -8.42 -10.15 12.52
CA PRO A 168 -7.68 -11.34 12.13
C PRO A 168 -8.12 -11.95 10.79
N SER A 169 -9.42 -11.95 10.50
CA SER A 169 -9.99 -12.50 9.26
C SER A 169 -9.65 -11.62 8.06
N SER A 170 -9.62 -10.30 8.23
CA SER A 170 -9.18 -9.35 7.18
C SER A 170 -7.70 -9.55 6.87
N ALA A 171 -6.87 -9.67 7.90
CA ALA A 171 -5.44 -9.87 7.75
C ALA A 171 -5.12 -11.21 7.08
N LYS A 172 -5.83 -12.28 7.45
CA LYS A 172 -5.71 -13.60 6.82
C LYS A 172 -6.08 -13.56 5.33
N THR A 173 -7.22 -12.96 5.00
CA THR A 173 -7.67 -12.81 3.61
C THR A 173 -6.64 -12.05 2.76
N LEU A 174 -6.10 -10.95 3.29
CA LEU A 174 -5.07 -10.16 2.62
C LEU A 174 -3.74 -10.93 2.49
N ASP A 175 -3.34 -11.66 3.53
CA ASP A 175 -2.13 -12.51 3.53
C ASP A 175 -2.21 -13.59 2.45
N ASP A 176 -3.31 -14.32 2.39
CA ASP A 176 -3.53 -15.37 1.40
C ASP A 176 -3.59 -14.82 -0.02
N ALA A 177 -4.30 -13.72 -0.26
CA ALA A 177 -4.34 -13.06 -1.57
C ALA A 177 -2.93 -12.63 -2.04
N ILE A 178 -2.09 -12.12 -1.12
CA ILE A 178 -0.70 -11.74 -1.44
C ILE A 178 0.16 -12.97 -1.77
N ARG A 179 0.00 -14.08 -1.03
CA ARG A 179 0.71 -15.34 -1.32
C ARG A 179 0.31 -15.87 -2.69
N GLU A 180 -0.98 -15.96 -2.97
CA GLU A 180 -1.50 -16.43 -4.26
C GLU A 180 -0.98 -15.57 -5.42
N ALA A 181 -1.03 -14.24 -5.30
CA ALA A 181 -0.50 -13.35 -6.34
C ALA A 181 1.01 -13.48 -6.56
N LYS A 182 1.79 -13.87 -5.54
CA LYS A 182 3.22 -14.18 -5.68
C LYS A 182 3.43 -15.53 -6.36
N VAL A 183 2.64 -16.55 -6.01
CA VAL A 183 2.63 -17.84 -6.71
C VAL A 183 2.32 -17.66 -8.17
N ASP A 184 1.28 -16.90 -8.51
CA ASP A 184 0.89 -16.65 -9.89
C ASP A 184 1.95 -15.86 -10.66
N ALA A 185 2.62 -14.91 -10.02
CA ALA A 185 3.76 -14.23 -10.62
C ALA A 185 4.88 -15.22 -10.96
N MET A 186 5.21 -16.15 -10.05
CA MET A 186 6.21 -17.20 -10.29
C MET A 186 5.77 -18.18 -11.38
N ARG A 187 4.49 -18.59 -11.41
CA ARG A 187 3.93 -19.44 -12.46
C ARG A 187 4.05 -18.80 -13.84
N ASN A 188 3.68 -17.52 -13.95
CA ASN A 188 3.80 -16.76 -15.19
C ASN A 188 5.27 -16.63 -15.63
N GLU A 189 6.19 -16.46 -14.69
CA GLU A 189 7.62 -16.42 -14.99
C GLU A 189 8.16 -17.77 -15.47
N ILE A 190 7.75 -18.88 -14.86
CA ILE A 190 8.13 -20.24 -15.29
C ILE A 190 7.61 -20.49 -16.71
N ALA A 191 6.35 -20.14 -16.99
CA ALA A 191 5.76 -20.27 -18.32
C ALA A 191 6.55 -19.44 -19.36
N ARG A 192 6.88 -18.19 -19.04
CA ARG A 192 7.69 -17.32 -19.91
C ARG A 192 9.09 -17.88 -20.17
N GLN A 193 9.75 -18.48 -19.17
CA GLN A 193 11.06 -19.12 -19.36
C GLN A 193 10.98 -20.38 -20.22
N LEU A 194 9.87 -21.12 -20.14
CA LEU A 194 9.61 -22.27 -21.00
C LEU A 194 9.40 -21.84 -22.45
N GLU A 195 8.65 -20.75 -22.70
CA GLU A 195 8.45 -20.19 -24.05
C GLU A 195 9.74 -19.67 -24.70
N GLN A 196 10.70 -19.25 -23.88
CA GLN A 196 12.00 -18.73 -24.33
C GLN A 196 13.09 -19.81 -24.41
N ASP A 197 12.73 -21.10 -24.27
CA ASP A 197 13.65 -22.25 -24.26
C ASP A 197 14.75 -22.18 -23.18
N PHE A 198 14.59 -21.33 -22.15
CA PHE A 198 15.50 -21.27 -21.01
C PHE A 198 15.26 -22.39 -19.99
N LEU A 199 14.07 -23.00 -20.03
CA LEU A 199 13.66 -24.05 -19.13
C LEU A 199 13.09 -25.23 -19.93
N THR A 200 13.46 -26.47 -19.56
CA THR A 200 12.87 -27.66 -20.17
C THR A 200 11.47 -27.93 -19.62
N GLN A 201 10.62 -28.58 -20.42
CA GLN A 201 9.25 -28.92 -20.00
C GLN A 201 9.21 -29.76 -18.70
N GLU A 202 10.18 -30.67 -18.52
CA GLU A 202 10.29 -31.49 -17.30
C GLU A 202 10.59 -30.64 -16.06
N LYS A 203 11.52 -29.69 -16.18
CA LYS A 203 11.85 -28.77 -15.08
C LYS A 203 10.71 -27.81 -14.77
N ALA A 204 10.01 -27.32 -15.80
CA ALA A 204 8.82 -26.49 -15.61
C ALA A 204 7.74 -27.23 -14.81
N ARG A 205 7.46 -28.50 -15.14
CA ARG A 205 6.51 -29.33 -14.38
C ARG A 205 6.93 -29.53 -12.93
N TYR A 206 8.22 -29.76 -12.69
CA TYR A 206 8.75 -29.86 -11.32
C TYR A 206 8.49 -28.57 -10.53
N HIS A 207 8.81 -27.40 -11.10
CA HIS A 207 8.59 -26.13 -10.42
C HIS A 207 7.10 -25.80 -10.21
N PHE A 208 6.22 -26.17 -11.14
CA PHE A 208 4.78 -26.02 -10.94
C PHE A 208 4.27 -26.88 -9.78
N ALA A 209 4.70 -28.15 -9.72
CA ALA A 209 4.32 -29.05 -8.63
C ALA A 209 4.87 -28.58 -7.27
N GLU A 210 6.09 -28.03 -7.26
CA GLU A 210 6.71 -27.44 -6.07
C GLU A 210 5.90 -26.24 -5.55
N LEU A 211 5.37 -25.38 -6.42
CA LEU A 211 4.53 -24.25 -6.03
C LEU A 211 3.13 -24.66 -5.51
N GLU A 212 2.67 -25.86 -5.83
CA GLU A 212 1.41 -26.42 -5.34
C GLU A 212 1.58 -27.20 -4.03
N ASP A 213 2.82 -27.48 -3.62
CA ASP A 213 3.09 -28.14 -2.36
C ASP A 213 2.66 -27.24 -1.18
N PRO A 214 1.79 -27.72 -0.26
CA PRO A 214 1.28 -26.90 0.85
C PRO A 214 2.37 -26.36 1.79
N ILE A 215 3.50 -27.08 1.92
CA ILE A 215 4.63 -26.67 2.76
C ILE A 215 5.33 -25.50 2.08
N VAL A 216 5.63 -25.63 0.78
CA VAL A 216 6.26 -24.56 0.00
C VAL A 216 5.35 -23.33 -0.07
N TYR A 217 4.05 -23.52 -0.29
CA TYR A 217 3.07 -22.43 -0.29
C TYR A 217 3.06 -21.68 1.05
N GLY A 218 3.09 -22.41 2.17
CA GLY A 218 3.14 -21.84 3.52
C GLY A 218 4.42 -21.04 3.81
N ASP A 219 5.53 -21.38 3.15
CA ASP A 219 6.81 -20.68 3.27
C ASP A 219 6.89 -19.41 2.41
N ILE A 220 5.98 -19.22 1.45
CA ILE A 220 5.90 -17.98 0.67
C ILE A 220 5.46 -16.85 1.60
N LEU A 221 6.31 -15.84 1.70
CA LEU A 221 6.00 -14.64 2.49
C LEU A 221 4.76 -13.95 1.92
N GLY A 222 3.66 -13.95 2.68
CA GLY A 222 2.44 -13.20 2.36
C GLY A 222 2.54 -11.74 2.80
N LEU A 223 1.58 -11.31 3.61
CA LEU A 223 1.53 -10.03 4.29
C LEU A 223 2.70 -9.89 5.26
N LYS A 224 3.37 -8.74 5.22
CA LYS A 224 4.33 -8.34 6.24
C LYS A 224 3.54 -7.74 7.40
N PHE A 225 3.50 -8.42 8.54
CA PHE A 225 2.85 -7.94 9.76
C PHE A 225 3.68 -6.82 10.44
N ILE A 226 3.87 -5.70 9.73
CA ILE A 226 4.72 -4.57 10.11
C ILE A 226 3.92 -3.34 10.52
N ARG A 227 2.61 -3.49 10.78
CA ARG A 227 1.72 -2.37 11.04
C ARG A 227 2.02 -1.66 12.36
N ASP A 228 2.56 -2.37 13.36
CA ASP A 228 3.04 -1.75 14.61
C ASP A 228 4.40 -1.05 14.48
N TRP A 229 5.03 -1.09 13.31
CA TRP A 229 6.25 -0.32 13.10
C TRP A 229 5.92 1.17 13.08
N SER A 230 6.91 1.99 13.44
CA SER A 230 6.73 3.44 13.34
C SER A 230 6.43 3.88 11.89
N PRO A 231 5.59 4.91 11.66
CA PRO A 231 5.29 5.38 10.31
C PRO A 231 6.52 5.66 9.43
N PRO A 232 7.63 6.25 9.95
CA PRO A 232 8.85 6.43 9.16
C PRO A 232 9.49 5.12 8.70
N MET A 233 9.44 4.06 9.51
CA MET A 233 9.97 2.74 9.12
C MET A 233 9.14 2.10 8.01
N ILE A 234 7.81 2.19 8.09
CA ILE A 234 6.92 1.71 7.03
C ILE A 234 7.19 2.49 5.73
N GLY A 235 7.29 3.82 5.83
CA GLY A 235 7.64 4.68 4.70
C GLY A 235 9.00 4.33 4.08
N ALA A 236 10.02 4.02 4.89
CA ALA A 236 11.32 3.59 4.40
C ALA A 236 11.25 2.25 3.64
N VAL A 237 10.49 1.27 4.13
CA VAL A 237 10.29 -0.02 3.45
C VAL A 237 9.58 0.17 2.11
N LEU A 238 8.52 0.98 2.07
CA LEU A 238 7.79 1.29 0.83
C LEU A 238 8.69 2.03 -0.16
N ASN A 239 9.42 3.05 0.29
CA ASN A 239 10.36 3.78 -0.55
C ASN A 239 11.47 2.87 -1.09
N GLN A 240 12.01 1.95 -0.28
CA GLN A 240 12.99 0.97 -0.76
C GLN A 240 12.39 0.05 -1.83
N LYS A 241 11.15 -0.43 -1.63
CA LYS A 241 10.43 -1.28 -2.60
C LYS A 241 10.19 -0.56 -3.94
N TYR A 242 9.90 0.74 -3.90
CA TYR A 242 9.56 1.55 -5.07
C TYR A 242 10.75 2.30 -5.69
N CYS A 243 11.87 2.45 -4.98
CA CYS A 243 12.98 3.35 -5.34
C CYS A 243 13.46 3.16 -6.79
N ALA A 244 13.74 1.92 -7.20
CA ALA A 244 14.23 1.66 -8.54
C ALA A 244 13.20 2.02 -9.62
N MET A 245 11.92 1.72 -9.38
CA MET A 245 10.83 1.97 -10.31
C MET A 245 10.53 3.47 -10.43
N LEU A 246 10.32 4.17 -9.30
CA LEU A 246 10.01 5.60 -9.29
C LEU A 246 11.18 6.45 -9.80
N ARG A 247 12.42 6.01 -9.57
CA ARG A 247 13.58 6.70 -10.15
C ARG A 247 13.59 6.60 -11.68
N LEU A 248 13.28 5.44 -12.25
CA LEU A 248 13.17 5.27 -13.70
C LEU A 248 12.05 6.13 -14.27
N GLU A 249 10.86 6.14 -13.63
CA GLU A 249 9.75 7.01 -14.06
C GLU A 249 10.13 8.49 -14.04
N LYS A 250 10.88 8.93 -13.02
CA LYS A 250 11.40 10.30 -12.92
C LYS A 250 12.38 10.63 -14.03
N GLU A 251 13.32 9.73 -14.31
CA GLU A 251 14.30 9.87 -15.38
C GLU A 251 13.60 10.03 -16.75
N GLU A 252 12.56 9.24 -17.02
CA GLU A 252 11.78 9.32 -18.27
C GLU A 252 10.93 10.59 -18.38
N ALA A 253 10.28 11.01 -17.29
CA ALA A 253 9.53 12.25 -17.26
C ALA A 253 10.45 13.47 -17.52
N ASP A 254 11.65 13.47 -16.93
CA ASP A 254 12.65 14.51 -17.16
C ASP A 254 13.17 14.53 -18.61
N MET A 255 13.37 13.36 -19.22
CA MET A 255 13.76 13.27 -20.64
C MET A 255 12.67 13.82 -21.56
N THR A 256 11.42 13.44 -21.32
CA THR A 256 10.26 13.88 -22.11
C THR A 256 10.09 15.39 -22.01
N ALA A 257 10.13 15.95 -20.80
CA ALA A 257 10.04 17.39 -20.57
C ALA A 257 11.16 18.19 -21.25
N ARG A 258 12.39 17.64 -21.32
CA ARG A 258 13.51 18.26 -22.04
C ARG A 258 13.29 18.25 -23.55
N GLN A 259 12.71 17.18 -24.10
CA GLN A 259 12.41 17.08 -25.52
C GLN A 259 11.32 18.06 -25.92
N GLU A 260 10.22 18.15 -25.16
CA GLU A 260 9.13 19.11 -25.39
C GLU A 260 9.64 20.56 -25.40
N ARG A 261 10.51 20.92 -24.45
CA ARG A 261 11.12 22.26 -24.42
C ARG A 261 11.98 22.56 -25.65
N ARG A 262 12.68 21.56 -26.19
CA ARG A 262 13.46 21.73 -27.43
C ARG A 262 12.55 21.93 -28.63
N GLU A 263 11.45 21.18 -28.72
CA GLU A 263 10.48 21.30 -29.80
C GLU A 263 9.73 22.64 -29.79
N VAL A 264 9.37 23.15 -28.60
CA VAL A 264 8.76 24.48 -28.45
C VAL A 264 9.74 25.59 -28.84
N ASN A 265 11.03 25.47 -28.49
CA ASN A 265 12.05 26.47 -28.82
C ASN A 265 12.47 26.45 -30.31
N MET A 266 12.10 25.42 -31.08
CA MET A 266 12.36 25.30 -32.51
C MET A 266 11.16 25.71 -33.39
N ARG A 267 10.01 26.03 -32.78
CA ARG A 267 8.82 26.57 -33.47
C ARG A 267 8.76 28.08 -33.29
#